data_AF-D1VWH1-F1
#
_entry.id   AF-D1VWH1-F1
#
_cell.length_a   1.000
_cell.length_b   1.000
_cell.length_c   1.000
_cell.angle_alpha   90.00
_cell.angle_beta   90.00
_cell.angle_gamma   90.00
#
_symmetry.space_group_name_H-M   'P 1'
#
loop_
_entity.id
_entity.type
_entity.pdbx_description
1 polymer ?
#
loop_
_entity_poly.entity_id
_entity_poly.type
_entity_poly.pdbx_seq_one_letter_code
_entity_poly.pdbx_strand_id
1 'polypeptide(L)'
;MVAGDDWLSPPVTTLGGLPINISFDDLTHEYHRYTYSIEHSEANWTPSTQLFESDFLSGFAEDNIIKNFQKSVNTKVQYTHYSLQIPNAECQLKISGNYRLTVYDANNDNEKILSVCFMVVEPLAQIGLDVTDNTDWDIRGNHQQVNMTVRYGNLSVTDPQKQLQTVVLQNGIWTQQRFNIKPQYVTPEGLRWEHNEALIFDGGNEYRKFETLDVNHPTMGIETVGWDGTDYHAYVWTDEPRPSYVYDEDANGSFYIRNSDNIENNTTSEYQIVHFRLRAPQQTGEVYLHGNWTHHQLAPEYRMTYHRDTKCYEGSVLLKQGYYSYQYVVAKNQNEIKPVSSEGNFYETENKYQALLYFRGAGERTDRLVGYQQVSFKIGTTTSLNQ
;
A
#
# COMPACT_ATOMS: atom_id res chain seq x y z
N MET A 1 0.25 -7.98 3.77
CA MET A 1 1.13 -7.63 4.91
C MET A 1 0.52 -6.44 5.63
N VAL A 2 0.40 -6.51 6.95
CA VAL A 2 -0.23 -5.46 7.78
C VAL A 2 0.49 -5.31 9.12
N ALA A 3 0.42 -4.13 9.76
CA ALA A 3 0.89 -3.95 11.13
C ALA A 3 -0.24 -4.29 12.10
N GLY A 4 -0.06 -5.29 12.96
CA GLY A 4 -1.17 -5.86 13.72
C GLY A 4 -2.30 -6.31 12.79
N ASP A 5 -3.50 -5.78 12.97
CA ASP A 5 -4.68 -6.02 12.15
C ASP A 5 -5.11 -4.81 11.29
N ASP A 6 -4.29 -3.73 11.25
CA ASP A 6 -4.59 -2.54 10.47
C ASP A 6 -4.30 -2.76 8.97
N TRP A 7 -5.31 -3.26 8.27
CA TRP A 7 -5.30 -3.45 6.82
C TRP A 7 -5.65 -2.18 6.03
N LEU A 8 -6.01 -1.09 6.72
CA LEU A 8 -6.41 0.18 6.12
C LEU A 8 -5.27 1.20 6.07
N SER A 9 -4.11 0.88 6.62
CA SER A 9 -2.93 1.75 6.64
C SER A 9 -1.69 1.04 6.07
N PRO A 10 -0.67 1.79 5.64
CA PRO A 10 0.63 1.21 5.27
C PRO A 10 1.24 0.39 6.43
N PRO A 11 2.11 -0.60 6.13
CA PRO A 11 2.73 -1.48 7.12
C PRO A 11 3.82 -0.74 7.92
N VAL A 12 3.38 0.12 8.85
CA VAL A 12 4.21 0.92 9.73
C VAL A 12 3.92 0.50 11.17
N THR A 13 4.95 0.24 11.95
CA THR A 13 4.83 -0.04 13.40
C THR A 13 5.83 0.78 14.19
N THR A 14 5.68 0.87 15.51
CA THR A 14 6.71 1.44 16.38
C THR A 14 7.73 0.38 16.76
N LEU A 15 8.96 0.80 17.07
CA LEU A 15 9.99 -0.11 17.58
C LEU A 15 9.53 -0.73 18.91
N GLY A 16 9.37 -2.06 18.94
CA GLY A 16 8.78 -2.79 20.06
C GLY A 16 7.24 -2.72 20.14
N GLY A 17 6.59 -2.21 19.09
CA GLY A 17 5.14 -2.12 18.95
C GLY A 17 4.49 -3.41 18.42
N LEU A 18 3.42 -3.24 17.63
CA LEU A 18 2.70 -4.36 17.03
C LEU A 18 3.57 -5.09 15.99
N PRO A 19 3.45 -6.42 15.87
CA PRO A 19 4.17 -7.16 14.85
C PRO A 19 3.64 -6.84 13.45
N ILE A 20 4.52 -6.91 12.46
CA ILE A 20 4.17 -6.93 11.05
C ILE A 20 3.78 -8.37 10.68
N ASN A 21 2.52 -8.57 10.31
CA ASN A 21 1.98 -9.83 9.83
C ASN A 21 2.19 -9.92 8.31
N ILE A 22 2.91 -10.94 7.86
CA ILE A 22 3.18 -11.23 6.45
C ILE A 22 2.57 -12.58 6.13
N SER A 23 1.79 -12.64 5.07
CA SER A 23 1.17 -13.87 4.59
C SER A 23 1.08 -13.87 3.08
N PHE A 24 1.17 -15.05 2.49
CA PHE A 24 1.05 -15.28 1.06
C PHE A 24 0.57 -16.71 0.82
N ASP A 25 -0.03 -16.95 -0.34
CA ASP A 25 -0.42 -18.28 -0.76
C ASP A 25 0.51 -18.72 -1.89
N ASP A 26 0.99 -19.95 -1.79
CA ASP A 26 1.53 -20.67 -2.93
C ASP A 26 0.38 -21.46 -3.56
N LEU A 27 0.13 -21.29 -4.86
CA LEU A 27 -0.98 -21.95 -5.58
C LEU A 27 -0.69 -23.42 -5.91
N THR A 28 0.15 -24.06 -5.10
CA THR A 28 0.34 -25.51 -5.04
C THR A 28 -0.38 -26.07 -3.81
N HIS A 29 -0.65 -27.37 -3.80
CA HIS A 29 -1.14 -28.06 -2.59
C HIS A 29 -0.02 -28.79 -1.84
N GLU A 30 1.21 -28.33 -2.01
CA GLU A 30 2.42 -28.99 -1.53
C GLU A 30 3.15 -28.13 -0.50
N TYR A 31 3.99 -28.81 0.30
CA TYR A 31 4.87 -28.11 1.21
C TYR A 31 6.14 -27.70 0.47
N HIS A 32 6.42 -26.40 0.49
CA HIS A 32 7.67 -25.80 0.07
C HIS A 32 8.39 -25.25 1.30
N ARG A 33 9.70 -25.45 1.38
CA ARG A 33 10.53 -24.89 2.44
C ARG A 33 10.89 -23.46 2.07
N TYR A 34 9.99 -22.54 2.36
CA TYR A 34 10.31 -21.12 2.23
C TYR A 34 11.19 -20.62 3.38
N THR A 35 12.22 -19.87 3.03
CA THR A 35 13.04 -19.10 3.97
C THR A 35 12.87 -17.61 3.72
N TYR A 36 13.23 -16.78 4.70
CA TYR A 36 13.26 -15.33 4.52
C TYR A 36 14.58 -14.70 4.94
N SER A 37 14.92 -13.61 4.26
CA SER A 37 15.92 -12.64 4.69
C SER A 37 15.30 -11.31 5.06
N ILE A 38 15.97 -10.55 5.93
CA ILE A 38 15.60 -9.18 6.30
C ILE A 38 16.79 -8.24 6.11
N GLU A 39 16.55 -7.14 5.42
CA GLU A 39 17.53 -6.10 5.12
C GLU A 39 17.04 -4.76 5.66
N HIS A 40 17.91 -4.03 6.36
CA HIS A 40 17.67 -2.63 6.70
C HIS A 40 17.98 -1.73 5.48
N SER A 41 17.13 -0.75 5.24
CA SER A 41 17.25 0.21 4.14
C SER A 41 17.26 1.66 4.63
N GLU A 42 17.89 2.51 3.84
CA GLU A 42 17.86 3.97 4.00
C GLU A 42 16.46 4.53 3.65
N ALA A 43 16.26 5.83 3.87
CA ALA A 43 14.96 6.49 3.67
C ALA A 43 14.45 6.40 2.21
N ASN A 44 15.35 6.28 1.24
CA ASN A 44 15.05 6.11 -0.18
C ASN A 44 14.95 4.63 -0.62
N TRP A 45 14.88 3.69 0.32
CA TRP A 45 14.84 2.23 0.10
C TRP A 45 16.10 1.59 -0.47
N THR A 46 17.24 2.30 -0.52
CA THR A 46 18.53 1.65 -0.84
C THR A 46 19.05 0.87 0.37
N PRO A 47 19.71 -0.28 0.19
CA PRO A 47 20.27 -1.06 1.30
C PRO A 47 21.24 -0.25 2.17
N SER A 48 21.16 -0.45 3.49
CA SER A 48 22.04 0.19 4.47
C SER A 48 23.39 -0.49 4.53
N THR A 49 24.31 -0.07 3.67
CA THR A 49 25.65 -0.69 3.51
C THR A 49 26.63 -0.46 4.66
N GLN A 50 26.33 0.45 5.60
CA GLN A 50 27.21 0.75 6.76
C GLN A 50 26.79 0.04 8.05
N LEU A 51 25.74 -0.79 7.99
CA LEU A 51 25.29 -1.60 9.12
C LEU A 51 25.79 -3.03 8.99
N PHE A 52 26.16 -3.62 10.11
CA PHE A 52 26.24 -5.06 10.26
C PHE A 52 24.89 -5.60 10.74
N GLU A 53 24.60 -6.87 10.48
CA GLU A 53 23.37 -7.54 10.94
C GLU A 53 23.12 -7.35 12.44
N SER A 54 24.19 -7.46 13.25
CA SER A 54 24.11 -7.31 14.70
C SER A 54 23.76 -5.88 15.17
N ASP A 55 23.92 -4.88 14.31
CA ASP A 55 23.53 -3.49 14.59
C ASP A 55 22.01 -3.34 14.59
N PHE A 56 21.32 -3.94 13.61
CA PHE A 56 19.89 -3.70 13.38
C PHE A 56 18.97 -4.83 13.82
N LEU A 57 19.50 -6.04 14.06
CA LEU A 57 18.72 -7.15 14.57
C LEU A 57 19.44 -7.96 15.67
N SER A 58 18.66 -8.73 16.42
CA SER A 58 19.11 -9.86 17.24
C SER A 58 18.52 -11.15 16.67
N GLY A 59 19.36 -12.16 16.43
CA GLY A 59 18.98 -13.39 15.75
C GLY A 59 19.67 -13.51 14.39
N PHE A 60 19.00 -14.06 13.39
CA PHE A 60 19.55 -14.28 12.04
C PHE A 60 18.88 -13.35 11.03
N ALA A 61 19.68 -12.69 10.18
CA ALA A 61 19.13 -11.87 9.10
C ALA A 61 18.61 -12.71 7.94
N GLU A 62 19.23 -13.87 7.69
CA GLU A 62 19.01 -14.71 6.51
C GLU A 62 18.66 -16.15 6.89
N ASP A 63 18.18 -16.94 5.92
CA ASP A 63 17.89 -18.37 6.04
C ASP A 63 16.92 -18.78 7.16
N ASN A 64 16.09 -17.84 7.63
CA ASN A 64 15.06 -18.13 8.62
C ASN A 64 13.90 -18.90 7.97
N ILE A 65 13.55 -20.07 8.50
CA ILE A 65 12.49 -20.91 7.93
C ILE A 65 11.10 -20.36 8.31
N ILE A 66 10.20 -20.26 7.32
CA ILE A 66 8.78 -19.98 7.53
C ILE A 66 8.09 -21.28 7.97
N LYS A 67 7.87 -21.41 9.29
CA LYS A 67 7.34 -22.64 9.90
C LYS A 67 5.81 -22.74 9.87
N ASN A 68 5.10 -21.61 9.82
CA ASN A 68 3.64 -21.60 9.87
C ASN A 68 3.06 -21.69 8.46
N PHE A 69 2.42 -22.82 8.15
CA PHE A 69 1.74 -23.04 6.89
C PHE A 69 0.51 -23.93 7.08
N GLN A 70 -0.48 -23.74 6.22
CA GLN A 70 -1.73 -24.52 6.23
C GLN A 70 -2.21 -24.74 4.78
N LYS A 71 -2.61 -25.96 4.46
CA LYS A 71 -3.19 -26.27 3.15
C LYS A 71 -4.61 -25.77 3.05
N SER A 72 -5.04 -25.41 1.84
CA SER A 72 -6.42 -25.04 1.57
C SER A 72 -7.38 -26.21 1.84
N VAL A 73 -8.62 -25.90 2.20
CA VAL A 73 -9.65 -26.88 2.54
C VAL A 73 -10.92 -26.56 1.77
N ASN A 74 -11.46 -27.55 1.07
CA ASN A 74 -12.68 -27.44 0.27
C ASN A 74 -12.66 -26.32 -0.79
N THR A 75 -11.47 -25.99 -1.30
CA THR A 75 -11.30 -25.07 -2.44
C THR A 75 -10.98 -25.86 -3.71
N LYS A 76 -11.49 -25.39 -4.85
CA LYS A 76 -11.20 -25.86 -6.19
C LYS A 76 -9.78 -25.47 -6.60
N VAL A 77 -9.40 -24.21 -6.40
CA VAL A 77 -8.01 -23.78 -6.56
C VAL A 77 -7.29 -24.18 -5.29
N GLN A 78 -6.41 -25.17 -5.41
CA GLN A 78 -5.63 -25.63 -4.28
C GLN A 78 -4.47 -24.67 -4.02
N TYR A 79 -4.23 -24.39 -2.75
CA TYR A 79 -3.11 -23.56 -2.33
C TYR A 79 -2.58 -23.99 -0.95
N THR A 80 -1.36 -23.57 -0.62
CA THR A 80 -0.78 -23.66 0.72
C THR A 80 -0.53 -22.24 1.22
N HIS A 81 -1.20 -21.87 2.31
CA HIS A 81 -1.09 -20.57 2.95
C HIS A 81 0.12 -20.54 3.88
N TYR A 82 1.02 -19.58 3.69
CA TYR A 82 2.17 -19.33 4.56
C TYR A 82 1.99 -18.02 5.31
N SER A 83 2.46 -17.99 6.55
CA SER A 83 2.49 -16.75 7.34
C SER A 83 3.66 -16.67 8.28
N LEU A 84 4.08 -15.44 8.59
CA LEU A 84 5.09 -15.13 9.58
C LEU A 84 4.82 -13.75 10.20
N GLN A 85 5.45 -13.50 11.33
CA GLN A 85 5.41 -12.22 12.03
C GLN A 85 6.82 -11.67 12.21
N ILE A 86 7.02 -10.36 12.11
CA ILE A 86 8.27 -9.69 12.49
C ILE A 86 7.93 -8.55 13.47
N PRO A 87 8.58 -8.48 14.65
CA PRO A 87 9.63 -9.39 15.13
C PRO A 87 9.08 -10.77 15.54
N ASN A 88 9.96 -11.78 15.58
CA ASN A 88 9.69 -13.14 16.09
C ASN A 88 10.92 -13.72 16.82
N ALA A 89 10.83 -14.95 17.32
CA ALA A 89 11.90 -15.57 18.12
C ALA A 89 13.28 -15.61 17.42
N GLU A 90 13.33 -15.69 16.09
CA GLU A 90 14.56 -15.78 15.31
C GLU A 90 15.03 -14.41 14.80
N CYS A 91 14.16 -13.38 14.83
CA CYS A 91 14.42 -12.07 14.28
C CYS A 91 13.76 -10.96 15.12
N GLN A 92 14.57 -10.29 15.94
CA GLN A 92 14.16 -9.16 16.78
C GLN A 92 14.82 -7.87 16.28
N LEU A 93 14.04 -6.86 15.91
CA LEU A 93 14.54 -5.59 15.39
C LEU A 93 15.06 -4.70 16.53
N LYS A 94 16.22 -4.08 16.33
CA LYS A 94 16.89 -3.22 17.33
C LYS A 94 16.79 -1.73 17.07
N ILE A 95 16.56 -1.34 15.82
CA ILE A 95 16.54 0.06 15.41
C ILE A 95 15.30 0.35 14.56
N SER A 96 14.92 1.62 14.50
CA SER A 96 13.92 2.11 13.55
C SER A 96 14.52 2.25 12.14
N GLY A 97 13.67 2.27 11.13
CA GLY A 97 14.05 2.51 9.75
C GLY A 97 13.16 1.75 8.78
N ASN A 98 13.66 1.61 7.55
CA ASN A 98 12.99 0.84 6.51
C ASN A 98 13.52 -0.59 6.51
N TYR A 99 12.61 -1.55 6.33
CA TYR A 99 12.95 -2.95 6.30
C TYR A 99 12.36 -3.62 5.06
N ARG A 100 13.20 -4.39 4.38
CA ARG A 100 12.81 -5.23 3.25
C ARG A 100 12.93 -6.68 3.66
N LEU A 101 11.83 -7.41 3.63
CA LEU A 101 11.81 -8.86 3.81
C LEU A 101 11.71 -9.53 2.43
N THR A 102 12.59 -10.49 2.17
CA THR A 102 12.58 -11.27 0.92
C THR A 102 12.37 -12.73 1.24
N VAL A 103 11.44 -13.38 0.54
CA VAL A 103 11.17 -14.81 0.69
C VAL A 103 11.81 -15.57 -0.46
N TYR A 104 12.45 -16.68 -0.13
CA TYR A 104 13.13 -17.58 -1.06
C TYR A 104 12.56 -18.99 -0.96
N ASP A 105 12.51 -19.69 -2.09
CA ASP A 105 12.20 -21.11 -2.13
C ASP A 105 13.49 -21.95 -2.00
N ALA A 106 13.73 -22.50 -0.81
CA ALA A 106 14.88 -23.36 -0.58
C ALA A 106 14.76 -24.73 -1.27
N ASN A 107 13.57 -25.09 -1.80
CA ASN A 107 13.40 -26.26 -2.64
C ASN A 107 13.79 -26.00 -4.11
N ASN A 108 13.87 -24.73 -4.54
CA ASN A 108 14.13 -24.36 -5.93
C ASN A 108 15.34 -23.41 -6.04
N ASP A 109 16.53 -23.91 -5.72
CA ASP A 109 17.81 -23.17 -5.84
C ASP A 109 17.84 -21.78 -5.18
N ASN A 110 17.09 -21.59 -4.07
CA ASN A 110 16.89 -20.31 -3.41
C ASN A 110 16.34 -19.23 -4.35
N GLU A 111 15.39 -19.61 -5.21
CA GLU A 111 14.66 -18.66 -6.06
C GLU A 111 13.95 -17.62 -5.20
N LYS A 112 14.10 -16.34 -5.56
CA LYS A 112 13.38 -15.24 -4.93
C LYS A 112 11.91 -15.28 -5.35
N ILE A 113 11.01 -15.47 -4.38
CA ILE A 113 9.56 -15.56 -4.60
C ILE A 113 8.89 -14.20 -4.49
N LEU A 114 9.17 -13.47 -3.41
CA LEU A 114 8.59 -12.15 -3.18
C LEU A 114 9.50 -11.26 -2.34
N SER A 115 9.22 -9.97 -2.37
CA SER A 115 9.86 -8.99 -1.50
C SER A 115 8.82 -7.98 -1.03
N VAL A 116 8.75 -7.78 0.28
CA VAL A 116 7.80 -6.87 0.92
C VAL A 116 8.54 -5.88 1.81
N CYS A 117 8.02 -4.66 1.86
CA CYS A 117 8.64 -3.52 2.53
C CYS A 117 7.76 -3.02 3.67
N PHE A 118 8.31 -2.89 4.87
CA PHE A 118 7.64 -2.33 6.04
C PHE A 118 8.54 -1.36 6.78
N MET A 119 7.96 -0.60 7.70
CA MET A 119 8.64 0.50 8.38
C MET A 119 8.50 0.37 9.89
N VAL A 120 9.57 0.73 10.60
CA VAL A 120 9.62 0.73 12.05
C VAL A 120 9.99 2.12 12.54
N VAL A 121 9.13 2.73 13.34
CA VAL A 121 9.26 4.11 13.82
C VAL A 121 9.79 4.13 15.25
N GLU A 122 10.77 4.99 15.52
CA GLU A 122 11.09 5.43 16.88
C GLU A 122 10.56 6.87 17.04
N PRO A 123 9.48 7.13 17.81
CA PRO A 123 8.82 8.43 17.80
C PRO A 123 9.59 9.50 18.58
N LEU A 124 10.69 10.01 18.01
CA LEU A 124 11.59 11.00 18.62
C LEU A 124 11.29 12.44 18.17
N ALA A 125 10.58 12.60 17.06
CA ALA A 125 10.14 13.88 16.52
C ALA A 125 8.63 13.85 16.24
N GLN A 126 8.03 15.05 16.20
CA GLN A 126 6.59 15.20 15.96
C GLN A 126 6.35 15.75 14.56
N ILE A 127 5.40 15.13 13.85
CA ILE A 127 4.91 15.60 12.56
C ILE A 127 3.47 16.06 12.72
N GLY A 128 3.17 17.28 12.26
CA GLY A 128 1.80 17.77 12.10
C GLY A 128 1.44 17.84 10.63
N LEU A 129 0.29 17.27 10.26
CA LEU A 129 -0.28 17.36 8.92
C LEU A 129 -1.63 18.07 8.98
N ASP A 130 -1.85 18.93 7.99
CA ASP A 130 -3.12 19.60 7.72
C ASP A 130 -3.34 19.58 6.21
N VAL A 131 -4.57 19.32 5.77
CA VAL A 131 -4.89 19.15 4.34
C VAL A 131 -6.05 20.06 3.98
N THR A 132 -5.92 20.81 2.89
CA THR A 132 -6.92 21.78 2.43
C THR A 132 -7.31 21.58 0.97
N ASP A 133 -8.57 21.88 0.68
CA ASP A 133 -9.19 21.98 -0.65
C ASP A 133 -9.03 23.37 -1.29
N ASN A 134 -8.49 24.34 -0.56
CA ASN A 134 -8.15 25.66 -1.05
C ASN A 134 -6.64 25.71 -1.31
N THR A 135 -6.25 25.25 -2.48
CA THR A 135 -4.85 25.06 -2.87
C THR A 135 -4.28 26.31 -3.55
N ASP A 136 -2.97 26.38 -3.67
CA ASP A 136 -2.31 27.44 -4.44
C ASP A 136 -2.59 27.34 -5.96
N TRP A 137 -3.08 26.20 -6.44
CA TRP A 137 -3.46 25.99 -7.84
C TRP A 137 -4.92 26.29 -8.13
N ASP A 138 -5.83 25.93 -7.23
CA ASP A 138 -7.26 26.13 -7.36
C ASP A 138 -7.99 26.19 -6.00
N ILE A 139 -9.22 26.67 -6.04
CA ILE A 139 -10.11 26.69 -4.88
C ILE A 139 -11.23 25.69 -5.14
N ARG A 140 -11.26 24.59 -4.38
CA ARG A 140 -12.28 23.54 -4.53
C ARG A 140 -12.40 23.05 -5.98
N GLY A 141 -11.24 22.87 -6.61
CA GLY A 141 -11.14 22.34 -7.96
C GLY A 141 -10.87 20.84 -7.92
N ASN A 142 -9.69 20.46 -8.37
CA ASN A 142 -9.33 19.05 -8.55
C ASN A 142 -8.15 18.62 -7.67
N HIS A 143 -7.76 19.45 -6.70
CA HIS A 143 -6.54 19.25 -5.94
C HIS A 143 -6.76 19.34 -4.44
N GLN A 144 -5.85 18.70 -3.73
CA GLN A 144 -5.73 18.75 -2.28
C GLN A 144 -4.28 19.10 -1.93
N GLN A 145 -4.10 20.04 -1.01
CA GLN A 145 -2.77 20.53 -0.62
C GLN A 145 -2.45 20.13 0.81
N VAL A 146 -1.27 19.52 0.99
CA VAL A 146 -0.76 19.12 2.30
C VAL A 146 0.15 20.21 2.87
N ASN A 147 -0.23 20.72 4.04
CA ASN A 147 0.63 21.50 4.91
C ASN A 147 1.28 20.56 5.92
N MET A 148 2.59 20.72 6.12
CA MET A 148 3.37 19.85 7.01
C MET A 148 4.19 20.69 7.99
N THR A 149 4.26 20.24 9.24
CA THR A 149 5.17 20.76 10.26
C THR A 149 5.98 19.62 10.85
N VAL A 150 7.24 19.88 11.15
CA VAL A 150 8.11 18.97 11.88
C VAL A 150 8.68 19.71 13.07
N ARG A 151 8.57 19.13 14.26
CA ARG A 151 9.27 19.58 15.47
C ARG A 151 10.33 18.55 15.83
N TYR A 152 11.58 19.00 15.97
CA TYR A 152 12.71 18.10 16.18
C TYR A 152 12.68 17.36 17.51
N GLY A 153 11.93 17.86 18.50
CA GLY A 153 11.87 17.24 19.82
C GLY A 153 13.25 17.23 20.47
N ASN A 154 13.74 16.03 20.81
CA ASN A 154 15.05 15.84 21.44
C ASN A 154 16.17 15.56 20.43
N LEU A 155 15.89 15.58 19.13
CA LEU A 155 16.90 15.33 18.10
C LEU A 155 17.89 16.50 18.01
N SER A 156 19.19 16.19 17.98
CA SER A 156 20.25 17.18 17.78
C SER A 156 20.42 17.49 16.30
N VAL A 157 19.57 18.39 15.78
CA VAL A 157 19.59 18.84 14.38
C VAL A 157 20.39 20.15 14.27
N THR A 158 21.57 20.08 13.65
CA THR A 158 22.45 21.23 13.37
C THR A 158 22.48 21.61 11.90
N ASP A 159 22.25 20.65 11.00
CA ASP A 159 22.13 20.85 9.56
C ASP A 159 20.93 20.04 9.04
N PRO A 160 19.71 20.61 9.10
CA PRO A 160 18.49 19.92 8.69
C PRO A 160 18.54 19.35 7.27
N GLN A 161 19.24 20.01 6.35
CA GLN A 161 19.32 19.58 4.95
C GLN A 161 20.13 18.30 4.77
N LYS A 162 21.13 18.06 5.63
CA LYS A 162 21.94 16.84 5.60
C LYS A 162 21.39 15.74 6.50
N GLN A 163 20.77 16.13 7.61
CA GLN A 163 20.39 15.20 8.66
C GLN A 163 18.96 14.70 8.53
N LEU A 164 18.09 15.39 7.80
CA LEU A 164 16.69 15.02 7.69
C LEU A 164 16.33 14.68 6.26
N GLN A 165 15.50 13.65 6.11
CA GLN A 165 14.81 13.33 4.87
C GLN A 165 13.33 13.16 5.17
N THR A 166 12.48 13.68 4.28
CA THR A 166 11.03 13.62 4.43
C THR A 166 10.39 12.89 3.27
N VAL A 167 9.29 12.20 3.56
CA VAL A 167 8.44 11.57 2.55
C VAL A 167 7.00 11.93 2.85
N VAL A 168 6.26 12.43 1.85
CA VAL A 168 4.80 12.60 1.94
C VAL A 168 4.14 11.71 0.91
N LEU A 169 3.14 10.95 1.34
CA LEU A 169 2.37 9.99 0.54
C LEU A 169 0.90 10.35 0.55
N GLN A 170 0.21 10.05 -0.55
CA GLN A 170 -1.25 9.99 -0.64
C GLN A 170 -1.63 8.51 -0.76
N ASN A 171 -2.56 8.06 0.08
CA ASN A 171 -3.09 6.70 0.17
C ASN A 171 -2.00 5.60 0.27
N GLY A 172 -0.85 5.91 0.85
CA GLY A 172 0.28 4.98 0.95
C GLY A 172 0.99 4.65 -0.37
N ILE A 173 0.69 5.38 -1.46
CA ILE A 173 1.22 5.09 -2.80
C ILE A 173 2.67 5.60 -2.93
N TRP A 174 3.62 4.69 -2.73
CA TRP A 174 5.06 5.00 -2.78
C TRP A 174 5.57 5.46 -4.14
N THR A 175 4.99 4.98 -5.24
CA THR A 175 5.39 5.37 -6.61
C THR A 175 5.10 6.83 -6.91
N GLN A 176 4.23 7.48 -6.13
CA GLN A 176 3.85 8.89 -6.27
C GLN A 176 4.37 9.76 -5.11
N GLN A 177 5.33 9.27 -4.34
CA GLN A 177 5.85 9.97 -3.17
C GLN A 177 6.38 11.39 -3.47
N ARG A 178 6.25 12.28 -2.51
CA ARG A 178 6.97 13.56 -2.48
C ARG A 178 8.17 13.42 -1.54
N PHE A 179 9.33 13.18 -2.14
CA PHE A 179 10.56 12.89 -1.43
C PHE A 179 11.42 14.14 -1.25
N ASN A 180 11.82 14.40 -0.01
CA ASN A 180 12.71 15.48 0.43
C ASN A 180 12.38 16.87 -0.15
N ILE A 181 11.09 17.21 -0.16
CA ILE A 181 10.63 18.53 -0.60
C ILE A 181 11.21 19.60 0.31
N LYS A 182 11.71 20.70 -0.28
CA LYS A 182 12.29 21.80 0.48
C LYS A 182 11.21 22.53 1.32
N PRO A 183 11.42 22.73 2.63
CA PRO A 183 10.51 23.52 3.46
C PRO A 183 10.61 25.02 3.16
N GLN A 184 9.52 25.74 3.39
CA GLN A 184 9.46 27.21 3.32
C GLN A 184 10.14 27.84 4.54
N TYR A 185 9.97 27.23 5.71
CA TYR A 185 10.54 27.73 6.96
C TYR A 185 11.45 26.70 7.61
N VAL A 186 12.65 27.15 7.97
CA VAL A 186 13.65 26.38 8.73
C VAL A 186 13.97 27.18 9.98
N THR A 187 13.69 26.59 11.14
CA THR A 187 13.91 27.20 12.46
C THR A 187 14.76 26.26 13.33
N PRO A 188 15.38 26.74 14.42
CA PRO A 188 16.08 25.87 15.36
C PRO A 188 15.20 24.76 15.95
N GLU A 189 13.88 24.99 16.05
CA GLU A 189 12.93 24.07 16.67
C GLU A 189 12.27 23.09 15.67
N GLY A 190 12.37 23.37 14.36
CA GLY A 190 11.63 22.60 13.37
C GLY A 190 11.57 23.15 11.95
N LEU A 191 10.80 22.46 11.12
CA LEU A 191 10.55 22.76 9.71
C LEU A 191 9.06 22.98 9.45
N ARG A 192 8.73 23.82 8.47
CA ARG A 192 7.34 23.99 8.01
C ARG A 192 7.26 24.10 6.49
N TRP A 193 6.31 23.36 5.94
CA TRP A 193 5.85 23.41 4.55
C TRP A 193 4.44 23.97 4.56
N GLU A 194 4.31 25.18 4.04
CA GLU A 194 3.08 25.95 3.99
C GLU A 194 3.11 26.70 2.66
N HIS A 195 2.01 26.68 1.90
CA HIS A 195 2.00 27.17 0.51
C HIS A 195 3.10 26.54 -0.36
N ASN A 196 3.27 25.22 -0.26
CA ASN A 196 4.24 24.46 -1.04
C ASN A 196 3.56 23.72 -2.20
N GLU A 197 3.70 24.24 -3.41
CA GLU A 197 3.10 23.64 -4.62
C GLU A 197 3.54 22.19 -4.88
N ALA A 198 4.73 21.78 -4.41
CA ALA A 198 5.19 20.40 -4.56
C ALA A 198 4.43 19.40 -3.67
N LEU A 199 3.69 19.90 -2.67
CA LEU A 199 2.79 19.12 -1.80
C LEU A 199 1.31 19.28 -2.20
N ILE A 200 1.05 19.69 -3.44
CA ILE A 200 -0.27 19.62 -4.06
C ILE A 200 -0.41 18.26 -4.77
N PHE A 201 -1.53 17.60 -4.51
CA PHE A 201 -1.91 16.29 -5.05
C PHE A 201 -3.22 16.43 -5.82
N ASP A 202 -3.41 15.59 -6.83
CA ASP A 202 -4.74 15.37 -7.41
C ASP A 202 -5.67 14.84 -6.31
N GLY A 203 -6.90 15.33 -6.22
CA GLY A 203 -7.89 14.83 -5.28
C GLY A 203 -8.35 13.41 -5.59
N GLY A 204 -8.28 13.00 -6.86
CA GLY A 204 -8.76 11.69 -7.33
C GLY A 204 -10.27 11.54 -7.16
N ASN A 205 -10.72 10.31 -7.01
CA ASN A 205 -12.10 9.99 -6.66
C ASN A 205 -12.08 8.82 -5.67
N GLU A 206 -13.18 8.57 -5.00
CA GLU A 206 -13.33 7.38 -4.14
C GLU A 206 -12.98 6.14 -4.98
N TYR A 207 -12.25 5.21 -4.39
CA TYR A 207 -11.97 3.93 -5.02
C TYR A 207 -13.27 3.17 -5.26
N ARG A 208 -13.33 2.48 -6.39
CA ARG A 208 -14.35 1.47 -6.66
C ARG A 208 -14.15 0.32 -5.68
N LYS A 209 -15.22 -0.43 -5.42
CA LYS A 209 -15.16 -1.59 -4.54
C LYS A 209 -16.11 -2.68 -4.98
N PHE A 210 -15.71 -3.91 -4.71
CA PHE A 210 -16.58 -5.07 -4.80
C PHE A 210 -16.22 -6.06 -3.71
N GLU A 211 -17.13 -6.98 -3.47
CA GLU A 211 -16.91 -8.15 -2.64
C GLU A 211 -17.24 -9.39 -3.44
N THR A 212 -16.40 -10.42 -3.31
CA THR A 212 -16.71 -11.76 -3.77
C THR A 212 -16.55 -12.73 -2.62
N LEU A 213 -17.66 -13.02 -1.94
CA LEU A 213 -17.66 -13.80 -0.67
C LEU A 213 -18.17 -15.24 -0.83
N ASP A 214 -18.82 -15.54 -1.96
CA ASP A 214 -19.31 -16.87 -2.34
C ASP A 214 -19.20 -17.00 -3.87
N VAL A 215 -18.88 -18.20 -4.33
CA VAL A 215 -18.77 -18.51 -5.76
C VAL A 215 -20.12 -18.83 -6.40
N ASN A 216 -21.17 -19.04 -5.60
CA ASN A 216 -22.51 -19.45 -6.05
C ASN A 216 -23.53 -18.31 -6.03
N HIS A 217 -23.25 -17.19 -5.36
CA HIS A 217 -24.15 -16.04 -5.33
C HIS A 217 -23.38 -14.71 -5.45
N PRO A 218 -23.88 -13.75 -6.26
CA PRO A 218 -23.30 -12.41 -6.34
C PRO A 218 -23.41 -11.65 -5.01
N THR A 219 -22.34 -10.96 -4.63
CA THR A 219 -22.29 -10.01 -3.51
C THR A 219 -22.09 -8.57 -4.01
N MET A 220 -21.73 -7.63 -3.13
CA MET A 220 -21.57 -6.21 -3.48
C MET A 220 -20.69 -6.02 -4.73
N GLY A 221 -21.16 -5.25 -5.71
CA GLY A 221 -20.37 -4.90 -6.90
C GLY A 221 -20.27 -6.01 -7.97
N ILE A 222 -20.84 -7.20 -7.73
CA ILE A 222 -20.84 -8.31 -8.70
C ILE A 222 -22.16 -8.38 -9.47
N GLU A 223 -22.07 -8.44 -10.80
CA GLU A 223 -23.21 -8.62 -11.72
C GLU A 223 -23.66 -10.09 -11.74
N THR A 224 -22.72 -11.01 -11.95
CA THR A 224 -22.99 -12.44 -11.96
C THR A 224 -21.77 -13.24 -11.53
N VAL A 225 -22.01 -14.44 -11.02
CA VAL A 225 -20.99 -15.47 -10.79
C VAL A 225 -21.33 -16.70 -11.62
N GLY A 226 -20.34 -17.55 -11.91
CA GLY A 226 -20.57 -18.76 -12.69
C GLY A 226 -19.39 -19.73 -12.68
N TRP A 227 -19.67 -20.96 -13.09
CA TRP A 227 -18.70 -22.03 -13.28
C TRP A 227 -18.64 -22.39 -14.75
N ASP A 228 -17.45 -22.39 -15.36
CA ASP A 228 -17.28 -22.68 -16.79
C ASP A 228 -16.99 -24.17 -17.09
N GLY A 229 -16.91 -25.00 -16.05
CA GLY A 229 -16.45 -26.40 -16.14
C GLY A 229 -15.11 -26.64 -15.47
N THR A 230 -14.30 -25.59 -15.30
CA THR A 230 -12.91 -25.65 -14.82
C THR A 230 -12.65 -24.67 -13.68
N ASP A 231 -13.11 -23.43 -13.82
CA ASP A 231 -12.84 -22.32 -12.90
C ASP A 231 -14.13 -21.61 -12.48
N TYR A 232 -14.09 -20.95 -11.32
CA TYR A 232 -15.12 -20.02 -10.89
C TYR A 232 -14.84 -18.64 -11.47
N HIS A 233 -15.91 -17.96 -11.90
CA HIS A 233 -15.86 -16.63 -12.49
C HIS A 233 -16.77 -15.69 -11.70
N ALA A 234 -16.29 -14.48 -11.44
CA ALA A 234 -17.14 -13.36 -11.03
C ALA A 234 -17.01 -12.21 -12.02
N TYR A 235 -18.13 -11.61 -12.37
CA TYR A 235 -18.18 -10.46 -13.28
C TYR A 235 -18.56 -9.24 -12.46
N VAL A 236 -17.62 -8.30 -12.31
CA VAL A 236 -17.90 -7.00 -11.69
C VAL A 236 -18.86 -6.24 -12.61
N TRP A 237 -19.79 -5.48 -12.04
CA TRP A 237 -20.64 -4.58 -12.82
C TRP A 237 -19.80 -3.68 -13.72
N THR A 238 -20.34 -3.31 -14.88
CA THR A 238 -19.65 -2.36 -15.76
C THR A 238 -19.39 -1.06 -15.01
N ASP A 239 -18.13 -0.72 -14.89
CA ASP A 239 -17.68 0.54 -14.34
C ASP A 239 -17.98 1.66 -15.33
N GLU A 240 -18.95 2.49 -14.99
CA GLU A 240 -19.38 3.63 -15.80
C GLU A 240 -18.57 4.89 -15.45
N PRO A 241 -18.49 5.89 -16.36
CA PRO A 241 -17.85 7.18 -16.08
C PRO A 241 -18.46 7.90 -14.88
N ARG A 242 -17.62 8.55 -14.09
CA ARG A 242 -17.98 9.30 -12.88
C ARG A 242 -17.70 10.79 -13.07
N PRO A 243 -18.55 11.52 -13.82
CA PRO A 243 -18.32 12.94 -14.16
C PRO A 243 -18.57 13.91 -13.01
N SER A 244 -19.12 13.43 -11.90
CA SER A 244 -19.41 14.24 -10.71
C SER A 244 -19.09 13.43 -9.46
N TYR A 245 -18.68 14.14 -8.41
CA TYR A 245 -18.40 13.52 -7.12
C TYR A 245 -19.69 12.94 -6.52
N VAL A 246 -19.58 11.71 -6.03
CA VAL A 246 -20.59 11.05 -5.23
C VAL A 246 -19.85 10.46 -4.05
N TYR A 247 -20.22 10.88 -2.85
CA TYR A 247 -19.63 10.33 -1.62
C TYR A 247 -19.89 8.83 -1.55
N ASP A 248 -18.82 8.08 -1.33
CA ASP A 248 -18.85 6.65 -1.10
C ASP A 248 -17.73 6.27 -0.14
N GLU A 249 -18.04 5.55 0.94
CA GLU A 249 -17.04 5.15 1.92
C GLU A 249 -16.20 3.99 1.36
N ASP A 250 -14.92 4.20 1.17
CA ASP A 250 -14.02 3.21 0.57
C ASP A 250 -12.92 2.73 1.54
N ALA A 251 -12.02 1.89 1.04
CA ALA A 251 -10.84 1.45 1.78
C ALA A 251 -9.53 2.03 1.21
N ASN A 252 -9.60 3.11 0.43
CA ASN A 252 -8.48 3.79 -0.21
C ASN A 252 -7.53 2.83 -0.97
N GLY A 253 -8.10 1.83 -1.65
CA GLY A 253 -7.35 0.81 -2.42
C GLY A 253 -6.95 -0.44 -1.62
N SER A 254 -7.23 -0.52 -0.32
CA SER A 254 -6.98 -1.71 0.49
C SER A 254 -7.93 -2.87 0.15
N PHE A 255 -7.56 -4.07 0.59
CA PHE A 255 -8.32 -5.30 0.40
C PHE A 255 -8.36 -6.11 1.69
N TYR A 256 -9.37 -6.96 1.83
CA TYR A 256 -9.56 -7.81 3.00
C TYR A 256 -10.06 -9.20 2.58
N ILE A 257 -9.27 -10.23 2.84
CA ILE A 257 -9.61 -11.62 2.49
C ILE A 257 -10.65 -12.14 3.46
N ARG A 258 -11.81 -12.53 2.91
CA ARG A 258 -12.89 -13.15 3.67
C ARG A 258 -13.86 -13.92 2.78
N ASN A 259 -14.46 -14.96 3.35
CA ASN A 259 -15.62 -15.66 2.79
C ASN A 259 -16.92 -15.19 3.47
N SER A 260 -18.06 -15.72 3.03
CA SER A 260 -19.38 -15.33 3.54
C SER A 260 -19.59 -15.59 5.03
N ASP A 261 -19.00 -16.67 5.56
CA ASP A 261 -19.11 -17.02 6.97
C ASP A 261 -18.08 -16.28 7.85
N ASN A 262 -17.08 -15.65 7.21
CA ASN A 262 -15.94 -14.98 7.83
C ASN A 262 -15.18 -15.88 8.82
N ILE A 263 -15.02 -17.16 8.47
CA ILE A 263 -14.36 -18.19 9.26
C ILE A 263 -13.23 -18.81 8.43
N GLU A 264 -12.07 -19.01 9.04
CA GLU A 264 -10.93 -19.68 8.41
C GLU A 264 -10.56 -19.09 7.03
N ASN A 265 -10.70 -17.77 6.89
CA ASN A 265 -10.56 -17.04 5.62
C ASN A 265 -9.25 -17.34 4.88
N ASN A 266 -8.18 -17.64 5.63
CA ASN A 266 -6.87 -17.96 5.06
C ASN A 266 -6.86 -19.29 4.32
N THR A 267 -7.64 -20.30 4.71
CA THR A 267 -7.56 -21.67 4.19
C THR A 267 -8.82 -22.16 3.49
N THR A 268 -9.96 -21.49 3.66
CA THR A 268 -11.25 -21.92 3.09
C THR A 268 -11.82 -20.95 2.06
N SER A 269 -11.14 -19.82 1.80
CA SER A 269 -11.54 -18.86 0.77
C SER A 269 -11.06 -19.33 -0.61
N GLU A 270 -11.99 -19.42 -1.57
CA GLU A 270 -11.73 -19.85 -2.93
C GLU A 270 -10.96 -18.80 -3.74
N TYR A 271 -10.25 -19.23 -4.79
CA TYR A 271 -9.80 -18.33 -5.86
C TYR A 271 -10.72 -18.41 -7.08
N GLN A 272 -10.98 -17.27 -7.69
CA GLN A 272 -11.86 -17.15 -8.85
C GLN A 272 -11.34 -16.10 -9.83
N ILE A 273 -11.65 -16.28 -11.11
CA ILE A 273 -11.31 -15.33 -12.16
C ILE A 273 -12.33 -14.18 -12.08
N VAL A 274 -11.87 -13.01 -11.64
CA VAL A 274 -12.68 -11.80 -11.55
C VAL A 274 -12.52 -10.99 -12.82
N HIS A 275 -13.62 -10.71 -13.50
CA HIS A 275 -13.69 -9.96 -14.75
C HIS A 275 -14.09 -8.52 -14.47
N PHE A 276 -13.28 -7.61 -14.98
CA PHE A 276 -13.44 -6.17 -14.86
C PHE A 276 -13.80 -5.57 -16.21
N ARG A 277 -14.75 -4.62 -16.22
CA ARG A 277 -15.14 -3.92 -17.44
C ARG A 277 -15.36 -2.44 -17.16
N LEU A 278 -14.58 -1.58 -17.79
CA LEU A 278 -14.68 -0.13 -17.69
C LEU A 278 -15.19 0.46 -19.01
N ARG A 279 -16.32 1.17 -18.98
CA ARG A 279 -16.76 1.98 -20.12
C ARG A 279 -16.02 3.32 -20.11
N ALA A 280 -15.07 3.49 -21.03
CA ALA A 280 -14.30 4.72 -21.18
C ALA A 280 -13.83 4.89 -22.63
N PRO A 281 -13.61 6.13 -23.12
CA PRO A 281 -12.94 6.33 -24.40
C PRO A 281 -11.52 5.75 -24.38
N GLN A 282 -10.96 5.43 -25.55
CA GLN A 282 -9.58 4.98 -25.65
C GLN A 282 -8.62 6.06 -25.11
N GLN A 283 -7.86 5.72 -24.07
CA GLN A 283 -6.82 6.53 -23.47
C GLN A 283 -5.55 6.54 -24.33
N THR A 284 -4.70 7.56 -24.14
CA THR A 284 -3.41 7.69 -24.85
C THR A 284 -2.30 6.82 -24.28
N GLY A 285 -2.48 6.31 -23.05
CA GLY A 285 -1.55 5.39 -22.38
C GLY A 285 -2.17 4.03 -22.13
N GLU A 286 -1.41 3.15 -21.48
CA GLU A 286 -1.92 1.85 -21.04
C GLU A 286 -2.79 2.03 -19.80
N VAL A 287 -3.87 1.25 -19.70
CA VAL A 287 -4.80 1.30 -18.57
C VAL A 287 -4.55 0.09 -17.67
N TYR A 288 -4.50 0.30 -16.36
CA TYR A 288 -4.25 -0.73 -15.37
C TYR A 288 -5.30 -0.69 -14.26
N LEU A 289 -5.65 -1.86 -13.72
CA LEU A 289 -6.23 -1.98 -12.39
C LEU A 289 -5.18 -1.57 -11.36
N HIS A 290 -5.59 -0.75 -10.39
CA HIS A 290 -4.67 -0.17 -9.43
C HIS A 290 -5.27 -0.16 -8.03
N GLY A 291 -4.55 -0.74 -7.08
CA GLY A 291 -4.90 -0.82 -5.67
C GLY A 291 -3.75 -1.40 -4.86
N ASN A 292 -3.90 -1.48 -3.54
CA ASN A 292 -2.88 -2.06 -2.66
C ASN A 292 -2.67 -3.55 -2.95
N TRP A 293 -3.72 -4.26 -3.37
CA TRP A 293 -3.65 -5.68 -3.78
C TRP A 293 -2.90 -5.90 -5.10
N THR A 294 -2.75 -4.86 -5.94
CA THR A 294 -1.83 -4.89 -7.11
C THR A 294 -0.43 -4.39 -6.76
N HIS A 295 -0.17 -4.12 -5.48
CA HIS A 295 1.04 -3.45 -4.99
C HIS A 295 1.32 -2.10 -5.67
N HIS A 296 0.28 -1.46 -6.23
CA HIS A 296 0.39 -0.26 -7.06
C HIS A 296 1.37 -0.42 -8.24
N GLN A 297 1.55 -1.66 -8.73
CA GLN A 297 2.46 -1.97 -9.83
C GLN A 297 1.75 -1.92 -11.18
N LEU A 298 2.48 -1.47 -12.21
CA LEU A 298 2.05 -1.51 -13.61
C LEU A 298 2.40 -2.86 -14.24
N ALA A 299 1.90 -3.94 -13.63
CA ALA A 299 2.24 -5.31 -14.02
C ALA A 299 1.29 -5.80 -15.15
N PRO A 300 1.77 -6.61 -16.12
CA PRO A 300 0.97 -7.06 -17.25
C PRO A 300 -0.34 -7.76 -16.88
N GLU A 301 -0.37 -8.47 -15.76
CA GLU A 301 -1.55 -9.16 -15.21
C GLU A 301 -2.70 -8.20 -14.82
N TYR A 302 -2.40 -6.93 -14.56
CA TYR A 302 -3.38 -5.91 -14.20
C TYR A 302 -3.71 -4.97 -15.36
N ARG A 303 -3.12 -5.19 -16.55
CA ARG A 303 -3.33 -4.35 -17.72
C ARG A 303 -4.69 -4.63 -18.37
N MET A 304 -5.45 -3.57 -18.62
CA MET A 304 -6.75 -3.62 -19.29
C MET A 304 -6.61 -3.50 -20.81
N THR A 305 -7.39 -4.28 -21.55
CA THR A 305 -7.42 -4.28 -23.01
C THR A 305 -8.60 -3.47 -23.52
N TYR A 306 -8.37 -2.54 -24.44
CA TYR A 306 -9.44 -1.74 -25.03
C TYR A 306 -10.11 -2.45 -26.22
N HIS A 307 -11.43 -2.63 -26.14
CA HIS A 307 -12.27 -3.18 -27.18
C HIS A 307 -13.07 -2.07 -27.87
N ARG A 308 -12.77 -1.81 -29.14
CA ARG A 308 -13.39 -0.71 -29.92
C ARG A 308 -14.88 -0.92 -30.16
N ASP A 309 -15.32 -2.16 -30.29
CA ASP A 309 -16.71 -2.50 -30.62
C ASP A 309 -17.64 -2.22 -29.43
N THR A 310 -17.19 -2.55 -28.21
CA THR A 310 -17.92 -2.30 -26.96
C THR A 310 -17.61 -0.94 -26.35
N LYS A 311 -16.53 -0.28 -26.80
CA LYS A 311 -15.95 0.95 -26.21
C LYS A 311 -15.66 0.76 -24.71
N CYS A 312 -15.17 -0.43 -24.37
CA CYS A 312 -14.85 -0.81 -23.01
C CYS A 312 -13.39 -1.27 -22.91
N TYR A 313 -12.84 -1.06 -21.73
CA TYR A 313 -11.63 -1.72 -21.26
C TYR A 313 -12.04 -3.00 -20.53
N GLU A 314 -11.41 -4.12 -20.84
CA GLU A 314 -11.70 -5.42 -20.24
C GLU A 314 -10.40 -6.07 -19.74
N GLY A 315 -10.49 -6.75 -18.59
CA GLY A 315 -9.37 -7.45 -17.98
C GLY A 315 -9.86 -8.46 -16.95
N SER A 316 -9.06 -9.49 -16.68
CA SER A 316 -9.44 -10.56 -15.77
C SER A 316 -8.27 -10.90 -14.85
N VAL A 317 -8.54 -11.08 -13.56
CA VAL A 317 -7.52 -11.36 -12.54
C VAL A 317 -7.98 -12.52 -11.67
N LEU A 318 -7.07 -13.47 -11.38
CA LEU A 318 -7.32 -14.51 -10.40
C LEU A 318 -7.21 -13.91 -8.99
N LEU A 319 -8.33 -13.83 -8.27
CA LEU A 319 -8.39 -13.24 -6.93
C LEU A 319 -9.00 -14.24 -5.94
N LYS A 320 -8.50 -14.19 -4.71
CA LYS A 320 -9.07 -14.92 -3.58
C LYS A 320 -10.37 -14.24 -3.13
N GLN A 321 -11.30 -14.96 -2.52
CA GLN A 321 -12.51 -14.34 -1.97
C GLN A 321 -12.20 -13.23 -0.96
N GLY A 322 -12.94 -12.14 -1.04
CA GLY A 322 -12.73 -10.99 -0.18
C GLY A 322 -13.36 -9.70 -0.69
N TYR A 323 -13.08 -8.63 0.06
CA TYR A 323 -13.34 -7.25 -0.30
C TYR A 323 -12.14 -6.64 -1.01
N TYR A 324 -12.36 -5.95 -2.12
CA TYR A 324 -11.32 -5.31 -2.91
C TYR A 324 -11.70 -3.88 -3.26
N SER A 325 -10.83 -2.93 -2.88
CA SER A 325 -10.91 -1.55 -3.31
C SER A 325 -9.91 -1.31 -4.45
N TYR A 326 -10.33 -0.66 -5.53
CA TYR A 326 -9.53 -0.50 -6.75
C TYR A 326 -9.92 0.76 -7.53
N GLN A 327 -9.06 1.18 -8.43
CA GLN A 327 -9.33 2.26 -9.39
C GLN A 327 -8.69 1.91 -10.73
N TYR A 328 -9.08 2.63 -11.78
CA TYR A 328 -8.37 2.57 -13.06
C TYR A 328 -7.42 3.73 -13.22
N VAL A 329 -6.16 3.41 -13.54
CA VAL A 329 -5.15 4.41 -13.87
C VAL A 329 -4.70 4.27 -15.31
N VAL A 330 -4.37 5.40 -15.93
CA VAL A 330 -3.62 5.46 -17.19
C VAL A 330 -2.16 5.75 -16.88
N ALA A 331 -1.27 4.95 -17.45
CA ALA A 331 0.16 5.10 -17.27
C ALA A 331 0.89 5.20 -18.61
N LYS A 332 1.91 6.05 -18.66
CA LYS A 332 2.95 6.01 -19.71
C LYS A 332 4.22 5.32 -19.23
N ASN A 333 4.52 5.45 -17.94
CA ASN A 333 5.60 4.80 -17.22
C ASN A 333 5.29 4.86 -15.71
N GLN A 334 6.12 4.23 -14.86
CA GLN A 334 5.90 4.18 -13.41
C GLN A 334 5.86 5.55 -12.70
N ASN A 335 6.44 6.60 -13.32
CA ASN A 335 6.47 7.95 -12.75
C ASN A 335 5.37 8.86 -13.31
N GLU A 336 4.58 8.38 -14.29
CA GLU A 336 3.50 9.14 -14.93
C GLU A 336 2.23 8.30 -14.93
N ILE A 337 1.61 8.22 -13.75
CA ILE A 337 0.35 7.52 -13.47
C ILE A 337 -0.70 8.58 -13.14
N LYS A 338 -1.86 8.52 -13.78
CA LYS A 338 -3.01 9.40 -13.51
C LYS A 338 -4.30 8.58 -13.48
N PRO A 339 -5.36 9.04 -12.80
CA PRO A 339 -6.68 8.45 -12.96
C PRO A 339 -7.07 8.41 -14.44
N VAL A 340 -7.76 7.35 -14.86
CA VAL A 340 -8.38 7.34 -16.20
C VAL A 340 -9.33 8.52 -16.30
N SER A 341 -9.39 9.16 -17.48
CA SER A 341 -10.21 10.37 -17.68
C SER A 341 -11.70 10.22 -17.34
N SER A 342 -12.23 9.00 -17.29
CA SER A 342 -13.60 8.70 -16.88
C SER A 342 -13.78 8.55 -15.37
N GLU A 343 -12.71 8.52 -14.57
CA GLU A 343 -12.78 8.34 -13.12
C GLU A 343 -13.11 9.62 -12.35
N GLY A 344 -12.81 10.77 -12.94
CA GLY A 344 -12.94 12.07 -12.29
C GLY A 344 -11.76 12.40 -11.37
N ASN A 345 -11.74 13.65 -10.93
CA ASN A 345 -10.74 14.20 -10.01
C ASN A 345 -11.43 15.33 -9.23
N PHE A 346 -11.63 15.12 -7.93
CA PHE A 346 -12.51 15.93 -7.10
C PHE A 346 -11.80 16.30 -5.81
N TYR A 347 -11.86 17.58 -5.43
CA TYR A 347 -11.32 18.04 -4.15
C TYR A 347 -12.04 17.41 -2.96
N GLU A 348 -13.29 16.94 -3.12
CA GLU A 348 -14.09 16.36 -2.04
C GLU A 348 -13.64 14.98 -1.55
N THR A 349 -12.92 14.24 -2.40
CA THR A 349 -12.55 12.85 -2.19
C THR A 349 -11.85 12.62 -0.86
N GLU A 350 -12.26 11.59 -0.12
CA GLU A 350 -11.49 11.16 1.04
C GLU A 350 -10.13 10.62 0.59
N ASN A 351 -9.05 11.16 1.15
CA ASN A 351 -7.72 10.59 1.01
C ASN A 351 -7.03 10.51 2.35
N LYS A 352 -6.13 9.54 2.50
CA LYS A 352 -5.19 9.46 3.61
C LYS A 352 -3.85 10.03 3.20
N TYR A 353 -3.32 10.96 3.98
CA TYR A 353 -1.99 11.49 3.78
C TYR A 353 -1.06 11.01 4.89
N GLN A 354 0.08 10.46 4.49
CA GLN A 354 1.12 10.03 5.40
C GLN A 354 2.36 10.90 5.25
N ALA A 355 3.02 11.18 6.36
CA ALA A 355 4.34 11.80 6.36
C ALA A 355 5.32 11.00 7.21
N LEU A 356 6.52 10.84 6.68
CA LEU A 356 7.63 10.15 7.32
C LEU A 356 8.80 11.12 7.46
N LEU A 357 9.45 11.06 8.63
CA LEU A 357 10.64 11.83 8.93
C LEU A 357 11.77 10.88 9.28
N TYR A 358 12.82 10.91 8.48
CA TYR A 358 14.05 10.19 8.73
C TYR A 358 15.11 11.14 9.26
N PHE A 359 15.92 10.65 10.20
CA PHE A 359 17.03 11.39 10.79
C PHE A 359 18.31 10.57 10.74
N ARG A 360 19.41 11.23 10.37
CA ARG A 360 20.77 10.72 10.47
C ARG A 360 21.63 11.72 11.23
N GLY A 361 21.97 11.38 12.47
CA GLY A 361 22.85 12.17 13.32
C GLY A 361 24.28 12.27 12.80
N ALA A 362 25.05 13.22 13.33
CA ALA A 362 26.48 13.30 13.03
C ALA A 362 27.20 12.04 13.51
N GLY A 363 27.81 11.29 12.58
CA GLY A 363 28.48 10.02 12.88
C GLY A 363 27.56 8.79 12.93
N GLU A 364 26.25 8.96 12.70
CA GLU A 364 25.34 7.83 12.54
C GLU A 364 25.51 7.18 11.16
N ARG A 365 25.25 5.87 11.10
CA ARG A 365 25.55 5.02 9.95
C ARG A 365 24.35 4.78 9.02
N THR A 366 23.15 5.18 9.42
CA THR A 366 21.92 4.91 8.68
C THR A 366 20.83 5.94 8.99
N ASP A 367 19.83 6.02 8.12
CA ASP A 367 18.60 6.78 8.35
C ASP A 367 17.67 6.05 9.33
N ARG A 368 17.38 6.70 10.46
CA ARG A 368 16.40 6.23 11.44
C ARG A 368 15.05 6.87 11.16
N LEU A 369 13.97 6.08 11.14
CA LEU A 369 12.61 6.62 10.99
C LEU A 369 12.13 7.16 12.34
N VAL A 370 12.26 8.47 12.53
CA VAL A 370 12.08 9.15 13.83
C VAL A 370 10.70 9.78 14.02
N GLY A 371 9.87 9.76 12.98
CA GLY A 371 8.51 10.29 13.02
C GLY A 371 7.67 9.73 11.89
N TYR A 372 6.41 9.45 12.21
CA TYR A 372 5.37 9.05 11.26
C TYR A 372 4.07 9.72 11.69
N GLN A 373 3.30 10.22 10.73
CA GLN A 373 1.96 10.72 10.97
C GLN A 373 1.06 10.37 9.80
N GLN A 374 -0.20 10.05 10.09
CA GLN A 374 -1.25 9.84 9.10
C GLN A 374 -2.48 10.69 9.45
N VAL A 375 -3.05 11.36 8.46
CA VAL A 375 -4.32 12.07 8.58
C VAL A 375 -5.26 11.68 7.44
N SER A 376 -6.55 11.53 7.74
CA SER A 376 -7.58 11.43 6.70
C SER A 376 -8.10 12.83 6.42
N PHE A 377 -8.06 13.24 5.16
CA PHE A 377 -8.81 14.39 4.68
C PHE A 377 -10.25 13.97 4.42
N LYS A 378 -11.21 14.57 5.13
CA LYS A 378 -12.66 14.34 4.96
C LYS A 378 -13.38 15.68 5.05
N ILE A 379 -14.23 16.00 4.09
CA ILE A 379 -15.05 17.22 4.16
C ILE A 379 -15.99 17.14 5.37
N GLY A 380 -15.91 18.15 6.24
CA GLY A 380 -16.83 18.31 7.38
C GLY A 380 -16.40 17.67 8.70
N THR A 381 -15.25 16.97 8.75
CA THR A 381 -14.69 16.43 10.01
C THR A 381 -13.20 16.74 10.13
N THR A 382 -12.85 17.74 10.93
CA THR A 382 -11.48 17.92 11.43
C THR A 382 -11.30 17.00 12.64
N THR A 383 -10.84 15.77 12.42
CA THR A 383 -10.53 14.85 13.53
C THR A 383 -9.13 14.29 13.36
N SER A 384 -8.18 14.82 14.16
CA SER A 384 -6.90 14.16 14.40
C SER A 384 -7.16 12.85 15.13
N LEU A 385 -6.92 11.71 14.49
CA LEU A 385 -6.85 10.42 15.17
C LEU A 385 -5.50 10.36 15.91
N ASN A 386 -5.48 10.86 17.14
CA ASN A 386 -4.44 10.51 18.11
C ASN A 386 -4.90 9.27 18.88
N GLN A 387 -4.26 8.12 18.63
CA GLN A 387 -4.05 7.09 19.66
C GLN A 387 -2.58 6.71 19.69
#